data_AF-A0A2D7SJ01-F1
#
_entry.id   AF-A0A2D7SJ01-F1
#
_cell.length_a   1.000
_cell.length_b   1.000
_cell.length_c   1.000
_cell.angle_alpha   90.00
_cell.angle_beta   90.00
_cell.angle_gamma   90.00
#
_symmetry.space_group_name_H-M   'P 1'
#
loop_
_entity.id
_entity.type
_entity.pdbx_description
1 polymer ?
#
loop_
_entity_poly.entity_id
_entity_poly.type
_entity_poly.pdbx_seq_one_letter_code
_entity_poly.pdbx_strand_id
1 'polypeptide(L)'
;MHFNRVTASSALVALHAVTGETERSIHLPGIGALVGGYPVRVGKSGIKIDLPDEWSLEEAIAVNEASLKWDGIDEVTDDGTIVFTVETQKALRELLGKNIETLSAETAQDQANDLLYVLS
;
A
#
# COMPACT_ATOMS: atom_id res chain seq x y z
N MET A 1 -15.36 -0.14 -12.81
CA MET A 1 -14.89 0.72 -13.92
C MET A 1 -14.69 2.21 -13.56
N HIS A 2 -15.34 2.78 -12.53
CA HIS A 2 -15.12 4.20 -12.15
C HIS A 2 -13.94 4.45 -11.20
N PHE A 3 -13.58 3.48 -10.34
CA PHE A 3 -12.45 3.60 -9.39
C PHE A 3 -11.12 3.91 -10.08
N ASN A 4 -10.83 3.28 -11.21
CA ASN A 4 -9.59 3.49 -11.95
C ASN A 4 -9.38 4.95 -12.41
N ARG A 5 -10.45 5.73 -12.61
CA ARG A 5 -10.34 7.15 -12.98
C ARG A 5 -9.90 8.01 -11.81
N VAL A 6 -10.39 7.74 -10.60
CA VAL A 6 -9.98 8.46 -9.39
C VAL A 6 -8.50 8.19 -9.11
N THR A 7 -8.08 6.92 -9.17
CA THR A 7 -6.68 6.54 -9.02
C THR A 7 -5.80 7.18 -10.09
N ALA A 8 -6.20 7.15 -11.36
CA ALA A 8 -5.45 7.77 -12.44
C ALA A 8 -5.33 9.29 -12.29
N SER A 9 -6.38 9.97 -11.83
CA SER A 9 -6.34 11.41 -11.56
C SER A 9 -5.37 11.75 -10.43
N SER A 10 -5.38 10.99 -9.33
CA SER A 10 -4.42 11.18 -8.23
C SER A 10 -2.98 10.90 -8.67
N ALA A 11 -2.75 9.89 -9.49
CA ALA A 11 -1.44 9.60 -10.06
C ALA A 11 -0.93 10.76 -10.94
N LEU A 12 -1.82 11.41 -11.70
CA LEU A 12 -1.45 12.59 -12.49
C LEU A 12 -1.07 13.79 -11.61
N VAL A 13 -1.77 13.99 -10.48
CA VAL A 13 -1.38 15.01 -9.48
C VAL A 13 0.01 14.72 -8.91
N ALA A 14 0.28 13.46 -8.55
CA ALA A 14 1.59 13.02 -8.07
C ALA A 14 2.69 13.26 -9.11
N LEU A 15 2.48 12.82 -10.36
CA LEU A 15 3.43 13.03 -11.45
C LEU A 15 3.68 14.52 -11.71
N HIS A 16 2.64 15.36 -11.72
CA HIS A 16 2.79 16.81 -11.87
C HIS A 16 3.56 17.46 -10.72
N ALA A 17 3.41 16.97 -9.50
CA ALA A 17 4.18 17.49 -8.36
C ALA A 17 5.65 17.07 -8.46
N VAL A 18 5.93 15.80 -8.79
CA VAL A 18 7.30 15.26 -8.87
C VAL A 18 8.07 15.83 -10.06
N THR A 19 7.40 16.09 -11.18
CA THR A 19 8.03 16.63 -12.41
C THR A 19 7.93 18.15 -12.54
N GLY A 20 7.18 18.80 -11.64
CA GLY A 20 6.93 20.23 -11.68
C GLY A 20 8.10 21.07 -11.20
N GLU A 21 8.11 22.34 -11.60
CA GLU A 21 9.14 23.28 -11.14
C GLU A 21 8.85 23.90 -9.77
N THR A 22 7.57 23.96 -9.40
CA THR A 22 7.10 24.53 -8.14
C THR A 22 6.91 23.46 -7.10
N GLU A 23 7.35 23.76 -5.87
CA GLU A 23 7.06 22.89 -4.72
C GLU A 23 5.55 22.82 -4.47
N ARG A 24 5.05 21.63 -4.13
CA ARG A 24 3.64 21.39 -3.84
C ARG A 24 3.48 20.54 -2.58
N SER A 25 2.51 20.91 -1.75
CA SER A 25 2.01 20.07 -0.66
C SER A 25 0.89 19.19 -1.18
N ILE A 26 1.09 17.87 -1.14
CA ILE A 26 0.13 16.86 -1.59
C ILE A 26 0.16 15.65 -0.66
N HIS A 27 -0.72 14.67 -0.89
CA HIS A 27 -0.69 13.39 -0.19
C HIS A 27 -0.24 12.29 -1.15
N LEU A 28 0.74 11.47 -0.75
CA LEU A 28 1.28 10.39 -1.58
C LEU A 28 1.30 9.06 -0.81
N PRO A 29 0.97 7.94 -1.47
CA PRO A 29 1.17 6.61 -0.91
C PRO A 29 2.63 6.16 -1.05
N GLY A 30 3.09 5.25 -0.18
CA GLY A 30 4.33 4.50 -0.33
C GLY A 30 5.58 5.37 -0.38
N ILE A 31 5.74 6.29 0.57
CA ILE A 31 6.90 7.18 0.62
C ILE A 31 8.12 6.42 1.18
N GLY A 32 9.08 6.10 0.30
CA GLY A 32 10.27 5.34 0.68
C GLY A 32 9.92 3.90 1.05
N ALA A 33 10.31 3.48 2.25
CA ALA A 33 9.97 2.17 2.80
C ALA A 33 8.72 2.18 3.69
N LEU A 34 8.02 3.33 3.79
CA LEU A 34 6.89 3.47 4.71
C LEU A 34 5.59 3.00 4.07
N VAL A 35 4.88 2.13 4.80
CA VAL A 35 3.52 1.69 4.48
C VAL A 35 2.53 2.85 4.62
N GLY A 36 1.47 2.81 3.80
CA GLY A 36 0.37 3.76 3.86
C GLY A 36 0.63 5.02 3.04
N GLY A 37 0.06 6.13 3.45
CA GLY A 37 0.23 7.41 2.78
C GLY A 37 0.51 8.54 3.76
N TYR A 38 1.19 9.56 3.25
CA TYR A 38 1.67 10.68 4.04
C TYR A 38 1.40 12.01 3.32
N PRO A 39 1.09 13.09 4.06
CA PRO A 39 1.26 14.43 3.54
C PRO A 39 2.75 14.68 3.28
N VAL A 40 3.05 15.28 2.14
CA VAL A 40 4.41 15.52 1.68
C VAL A 40 4.53 16.89 1.02
N ARG A 41 5.73 17.47 1.11
CA ARG A 41 6.22 18.50 0.19
C ARG A 41 7.05 17.86 -0.90
N VAL A 42 6.69 18.17 -2.15
CA VAL A 42 7.34 17.62 -3.35
C VAL A 42 7.86 18.77 -4.19
N GLY A 43 9.13 18.70 -4.61
CA GLY A 43 9.74 19.66 -5.53
C GLY A 43 11.08 19.19 -6.07
N LYS A 44 11.88 20.09 -6.66
CA LYS A 44 13.19 19.76 -7.26
C LYS A 44 14.19 19.11 -6.30
N SER A 45 14.00 19.28 -4.99
CA SER A 45 14.86 18.67 -3.94
C SER A 45 14.43 17.26 -3.53
N GLY A 46 13.34 16.73 -4.11
CA GLY A 46 12.78 15.42 -3.80
C GLY A 46 11.44 15.51 -3.08
N ILE A 47 11.08 14.41 -2.41
CA ILE A 47 9.85 14.24 -1.62
C ILE A 47 10.23 14.24 -0.15
N LYS A 48 9.56 15.05 0.67
CA LYS A 48 9.74 15.10 2.12
C LYS A 48 8.39 14.97 2.81
N ILE A 49 8.32 14.13 3.85
CA ILE A 49 7.14 14.05 4.71
C ILE A 49 6.93 15.38 5.40
N ASP A 50 5.68 15.84 5.40
CA ASP A 50 5.26 17.16 5.87
C ASP A 50 4.02 17.02 6.75
N LEU A 51 4.22 16.46 7.94
CA LEU A 51 3.16 16.24 8.91
C LEU A 51 2.81 17.56 9.63
N PRO A 52 1.54 17.74 10.04
CA PRO A 52 1.16 18.78 10.98
C PRO A 52 1.96 18.67 12.29
N ASP A 53 2.15 19.80 12.99
CA ASP A 53 2.95 19.86 14.23
C ASP A 53 2.40 18.97 15.35
N GLU A 54 1.11 18.60 15.29
CA GLU A 54 0.45 17.72 16.24
C GLU A 54 0.76 16.23 16.04
N TRP A 55 1.46 15.86 14.96
CA TRP A 55 1.77 14.47 14.62
C TRP A 55 3.27 14.22 14.55
N SER A 56 3.74 13.24 15.32
CA SER A 56 5.06 12.64 15.08
C SER A 56 5.05 11.70 13.86
N LEU A 57 6.22 11.43 13.30
CA LEU A 57 6.36 10.46 12.23
C LEU A 57 6.02 9.05 12.72
N GLU A 58 6.42 8.72 13.94
CA GLU A 58 6.16 7.44 14.58
C GLU A 58 4.66 7.17 14.75
N GLU A 59 3.87 8.18 15.17
CA GLU A 59 2.41 8.07 15.26
C GLU A 59 1.77 7.86 13.87
N ALA A 60 2.25 8.58 12.85
CA ALA A 60 1.74 8.43 11.49
C ALA A 60 2.02 7.02 10.93
N ILE A 61 3.22 6.47 11.19
CA ILE A 61 3.58 5.10 10.82
C ILE A 61 2.68 4.10 11.56
N ALA A 62 2.54 4.23 12.88
CA ALA A 62 1.74 3.31 13.68
C ALA A 62 0.26 3.29 13.23
N VAL A 63 -0.30 4.43 12.85
CA VAL A 63 -1.67 4.52 12.31
C VAL A 63 -1.78 3.83 10.95
N ASN A 64 -0.81 4.04 10.06
CA ASN A 64 -0.77 3.38 8.76
C ASN A 64 -0.62 1.86 8.89
N GLU A 65 0.27 1.38 9.75
CA GLU A 65 0.46 -0.06 10.01
C GLU A 65 -0.78 -0.70 10.66
N ALA A 66 -1.38 -0.04 11.65
CA ALA A 66 -2.61 -0.53 12.27
C ALA A 66 -3.77 -0.63 11.27
N SER A 67 -3.74 0.17 10.19
CA SER A 67 -4.78 0.15 9.17
C SER A 67 -4.71 -1.05 8.22
N LEU A 68 -3.56 -1.71 8.11
CA LEU A 68 -3.34 -2.86 7.22
C LEU A 68 -4.34 -4.00 7.44
N LYS A 69 -4.79 -4.17 8.68
CA LYS A 69 -5.74 -5.24 9.04
C LYS A 69 -7.07 -5.08 8.32
N TRP A 70 -7.46 -3.86 7.94
CA TRP A 70 -8.66 -3.60 7.15
C TRP A 70 -8.52 -4.07 5.70
N ASP A 71 -7.29 -4.17 5.19
CA ASP A 71 -6.95 -4.76 3.89
C ASP A 71 -6.63 -6.26 4.00
N GLY A 72 -6.84 -6.86 5.17
CA GLY A 72 -6.59 -8.28 5.42
C GLY A 72 -5.11 -8.64 5.59
N ILE A 73 -4.25 -7.64 5.81
CA ILE A 73 -2.81 -7.77 6.05
C ILE A 73 -2.56 -7.61 7.56
N ASP A 74 -1.89 -8.58 8.18
CA ASP A 74 -1.54 -8.50 9.60
C ASP A 74 -0.24 -7.71 9.81
N GLU A 75 0.76 -7.97 8.98
CA GLU A 75 2.03 -7.23 8.94
C GLU A 75 2.69 -7.31 7.55
N VAL A 76 3.63 -6.40 7.31
CA VAL A 76 4.59 -6.45 6.21
C VAL A 76 5.98 -6.59 6.84
N THR A 77 6.67 -7.68 6.53
CA THR A 77 8.01 -7.96 7.07
C THR A 77 9.07 -7.05 6.43
N ASP A 78 10.26 -7.00 7.03
CA ASP A 78 11.38 -6.19 6.57
C ASP A 78 11.80 -6.48 5.11
N ASP A 79 11.56 -7.70 4.62
CA ASP A 79 11.85 -8.10 3.23
C ASP A 79 10.69 -7.83 2.26
N GLY A 80 9.60 -7.21 2.74
CA GLY A 80 8.42 -6.86 1.97
C GLY A 80 7.40 -8.00 1.80
N THR A 81 7.59 -9.13 2.49
CA THR A 81 6.59 -10.20 2.52
C THR A 81 5.36 -9.77 3.31
N ILE A 82 4.18 -9.98 2.73
CA ILE A 82 2.90 -9.74 3.39
C ILE A 82 2.54 -10.98 4.20
N VAL A 83 2.20 -10.79 5.47
CA VAL A 83 1.55 -11.81 6.31
C VAL A 83 0.07 -11.50 6.36
N PHE A 84 -0.77 -12.45 5.98
CA PHE A 84 -2.22 -12.27 5.99
C PHE A 84 -2.82 -12.43 7.38
N THR A 85 -3.88 -11.67 7.67
CA THR A 85 -4.72 -11.89 8.87
C THR A 85 -5.34 -13.29 8.87
N VAL A 86 -5.67 -13.81 10.05
CA VAL A 86 -6.30 -15.13 10.21
C VAL A 86 -7.60 -15.22 9.39
N GLU A 87 -8.35 -14.13 9.31
CA GLU A 87 -9.57 -14.00 8.53
C GLU A 87 -9.29 -14.18 7.02
N THR A 88 -8.28 -13.50 6.50
CA THR A 88 -7.85 -13.64 5.10
C THR A 88 -7.33 -15.04 4.81
N GLN A 89 -6.51 -15.62 5.69
CA GLN A 89 -6.00 -16.99 5.54
C GLN A 89 -7.14 -18.00 5.47
N LYS A 90 -8.15 -17.86 6.35
CA LYS A 90 -9.35 -18.70 6.35
C LYS A 90 -10.12 -18.55 5.04
N ALA A 91 -10.34 -17.33 4.57
CA ALA A 91 -11.04 -17.07 3.31
C ALA A 91 -10.30 -17.68 2.11
N LEU A 92 -8.97 -17.51 2.04
CA LEU A 92 -8.14 -18.12 1.00
C LEU A 92 -8.20 -19.66 1.06
N ARG A 93 -8.21 -20.26 2.25
CA ARG A 93 -8.36 -21.72 2.40
C ARG A 93 -9.72 -22.22 1.95
N GLU A 94 -10.79 -21.50 2.27
CA GLU A 94 -12.15 -21.83 1.84
C GLU A 94 -12.29 -21.74 0.31
N LEU A 95 -11.63 -20.76 -0.31
CA LEU A 95 -11.67 -20.54 -1.76
C LEU A 95 -10.77 -21.51 -2.55
N LEU A 96 -9.54 -21.75 -2.08
CA LEU A 96 -8.49 -22.45 -2.83
C LEU A 96 -8.22 -23.87 -2.33
N GLY A 97 -8.79 -24.27 -1.19
CA GLY A 97 -8.55 -25.57 -0.57
C GLY A 97 -7.14 -25.75 0.00
N LYS A 98 -6.32 -24.70 0.05
CA LYS A 98 -4.94 -24.73 0.58
C LYS A 98 -4.67 -23.58 1.53
N ASN A 99 -3.75 -23.79 2.47
CA ASN A 99 -3.36 -22.77 3.41
C ASN A 99 -2.39 -21.78 2.75
N ILE A 100 -2.74 -20.48 2.79
CA ILE A 100 -1.90 -19.39 2.29
C ILE A 100 -1.77 -18.37 3.41
N GLU A 101 -0.59 -18.33 4.02
CA GLU A 101 -0.30 -17.44 5.16
C GLU A 101 0.37 -16.15 4.72
N THR A 102 1.17 -16.22 3.64
CA THR A 102 2.00 -15.11 3.17
C THR A 102 1.91 -14.91 1.66
N LEU A 103 2.24 -13.69 1.25
CA LEU A 103 2.39 -13.27 -0.14
C LEU A 103 3.72 -12.54 -0.30
N SER A 104 4.56 -13.03 -1.21
CA SER A 104 5.83 -12.38 -1.58
C SER A 104 5.89 -12.19 -3.09
N ALA A 105 6.88 -11.43 -3.58
CA ALA A 105 7.10 -11.27 -5.00
C ALA A 105 7.32 -12.60 -5.74
N GLU A 106 7.87 -13.60 -5.04
CA GLU A 106 8.13 -14.94 -5.59
C GLU A 106 6.85 -15.79 -5.69
N THR A 107 5.96 -15.69 -4.70
CA THR A 107 4.74 -16.52 -4.65
C THR A 107 3.54 -15.89 -5.34
N ALA A 108 3.56 -14.57 -5.57
CA ALA A 108 2.43 -13.80 -6.10
C ALA A 108 1.86 -14.35 -7.40
N GLN A 109 2.73 -14.74 -8.34
CA GLN A 109 2.30 -15.21 -9.66
C GLN A 109 1.56 -16.55 -9.58
N ASP A 110 2.06 -17.48 -8.77
CA ASP A 110 1.45 -18.80 -8.61
C ASP A 110 0.11 -18.67 -7.89
N GLN A 111 0.06 -17.91 -6.79
CA GLN A 111 -1.17 -17.65 -6.04
C GLN A 111 -2.25 -16.96 -6.89
N ALA A 112 -1.85 -16.02 -7.77
CA ALA A 112 -2.76 -15.39 -8.72
C ALA A 112 -3.32 -16.40 -9.74
N ASN A 113 -2.50 -17.34 -10.21
CA ASN A 113 -2.94 -18.40 -11.12
C ASN A 113 -3.94 -19.35 -10.44
N ASP A 114 -3.73 -19.69 -9.17
CA ASP A 114 -4.69 -20.51 -8.40
C ASP A 114 -6.05 -19.81 -8.29
N LEU A 115 -6.05 -18.51 -7.99
CA LEU A 115 -7.27 -17.70 -7.93
C LEU A 115 -8.01 -17.70 -9.27
N LEU A 116 -7.30 -17.51 -10.38
CA LEU A 116 -7.91 -17.54 -11.71
C LEU A 116 -8.48 -18.93 -12.05
N TYR A 117 -7.78 -20.00 -11.67
CA TYR A 117 -8.21 -21.37 -11.94
C TYR A 117 -9.52 -21.74 -11.21
N VAL A 118 -9.71 -21.29 -9.97
CA VAL A 118 -10.95 -21.58 -9.23
C VAL A 118 -12.13 -20.68 -9.63
N LEU A 119 -11.86 -19.54 -10.26
CA LEU A 119 -12.87 -18.58 -10.73
C LEU A 119 -13.31 -18.80 -12.18
N SER A 120 -12.61 -19.66 -12.93
CA SER A 120 -12.96 -20.07 -14.29
C SER A 120 -14.00 -21.19 -14.32
#